data_AF-A0A1Q6XMJ2-F1
#
_entry.id   AF-A0A1Q6XMJ2-F1
#
_cell.length_a   1.000
_cell.length_b   1.000
_cell.length_c   1.000
_cell.angle_alpha   90.00
_cell.angle_beta   90.00
_cell.angle_gamma   90.00
#
_symmetry.space_group_name_H-M   'P 1'
#
loop_
_entity.id
_entity.type
_entity.pdbx_description
1 polymer ?
#
loop_
_entity_poly.entity_id
_entity_poly.type
_entity_poly.pdbx_seq_one_letter_code
_entity_poly.pdbx_strand_id
1 'polypeptide(L)' 'HRAGVSESMSFISTGGGAALELLEGKALPGIAALPTKPT' A
#
# COMPACT_ATOMS: atom_id res chain seq x y z
N HIS A 1 -4.90 -16.31 -0.08
CA HIS A 1 -6.10 -17.02 -0.57
C HIS A 1 -6.42 -18.31 0.20
N ARG A 2 -5.44 -19.13 0.61
CA ARG A 2 -5.70 -20.41 1.30
C ARG A 2 -6.50 -20.32 2.60
N ALA A 3 -6.45 -19.19 3.30
CA ALA A 3 -7.18 -18.97 4.54
C ALA A 3 -8.70 -18.72 4.35
N GLY A 4 -9.19 -18.47 3.13
CA GLY A 4 -10.63 -18.33 2.85
C GLY A 4 -11.34 -17.07 3.39
N VAL A 5 -10.59 -16.12 3.97
CA VAL A 5 -11.15 -14.92 4.64
C VAL A 5 -10.95 -13.62 3.85
N SER A 6 -10.67 -13.70 2.54
CA SER A 6 -10.40 -12.49 1.73
C SER A 6 -11.58 -11.50 1.77
N GLU A 7 -12.81 -12.00 1.71
CA GLU A 7 -14.04 -11.20 1.70
C GLU A 7 -14.30 -10.46 3.01
N SER A 8 -13.66 -10.85 4.12
CA SER A 8 -13.81 -10.19 5.42
C SER A 8 -12.73 -9.14 5.70
N MET A 9 -11.77 -8.96 4.79
CA MET A 9 -10.70 -7.97 4.93
C MET A 9 -11.13 -6.65 4.30
N SER A 10 -11.04 -5.53 5.03
CA SER A 10 -11.40 -4.20 4.51
C SER A 10 -10.48 -3.70 3.40
N PHE A 11 -9.22 -4.16 3.40
CA PHE A 11 -8.23 -3.83 2.39
C PHE A 11 -7.22 -4.97 2.28
N ILE A 12 -6.89 -5.35 1.05
CA ILE A 12 -5.83 -6.33 0.77
C ILE A 12 -4.79 -5.66 -0.11
N SER A 13 -3.63 -5.36 0.47
CA SER A 13 -2.50 -4.85 -0.29
C SER A 13 -1.86 -5.95 -1.13
N THR A 14 -1.68 -5.69 -2.42
CA THR A 14 -0.88 -6.54 -3.32
C THR A 14 0.53 -5.95 -3.57
N GLY A 15 0.88 -4.86 -2.90
CA GLY A 15 2.14 -4.11 -3.11
C GLY A 15 3.40 -4.79 -2.57
N GLY A 16 3.27 -5.91 -1.84
CA GLY A 16 4.41 -6.67 -1.32
C GLY A 16 5.36 -5.80 -0.49
N GLY A 17 6.59 -5.61 -0.98
CA GLY A 17 7.62 -4.80 -0.32
C GLY A 17 7.26 -3.32 -0.17
N ALA A 18 6.57 -2.71 -1.14
CA ALA A 18 6.15 -1.32 -1.04
C ALA A 18 5.16 -1.10 0.12
N ALA A 19 4.34 -2.10 0.42
CA ALA A 19 3.44 -2.06 1.57
C ALA A 19 4.22 -2.17 2.90
N LEU A 20 5.31 -2.93 2.94
CA LEU A 20 6.18 -3.00 4.11
C LEU A 20 6.94 -1.70 4.32
N GLU A 21 7.51 -1.11 3.27
CA GLU A 21 8.19 0.19 3.37
C GLU A 21 7.24 1.31 3.83
N LEU A 22 5.97 1.27 3.42
CA LEU A 22 4.92 2.16 3.92
C LEU A 22 4.71 1.99 5.44
N LEU A 23 4.61 0.74 5.92
CA LEU A 23 4.42 0.43 7.34
C LEU A 23 5.66 0.77 8.19
N GLU A 24 6.84 0.71 7.59
CA GLU A 24 8.10 1.16 8.20
C GLU A 24 8.22 2.69 8.29
N GLY A 25 7.28 3.44 7.68
CA GLY A 25 7.28 4.90 7.67
C GLY A 25 8.31 5.52 6.71
N LYS A 26 8.81 4.74 5.75
CA LYS A 26 9.76 5.24 4.74
C LYS A 26 9.06 6.06 3.68
N ALA A 27 9.77 7.01 3.10
CA ALA A 27 9.29 7.73 1.93
C ALA A 27 9.27 6.79 0.71
N LEU A 28 8.08 6.51 0.19
CA LEU A 28 7.93 5.75 -1.06
C LEU A 28 8.24 6.67 -2.24
N PRO A 29 9.24 6.38 -3.10
CA PRO A 29 9.63 7.27 -4.19
C PRO A 29 8.48 7.62 -5.14
N GLY A 30 7.62 6.66 -5.45
CA GLY A 30 6.46 6.86 -6.32
C GLY A 30 5.40 7.80 -5.72
N ILE A 31 5.23 7.78 -4.39
CA ILE A 31 4.30 8.69 -3.70
C ILE A 31 4.94 10.08 -3.53
N ALA A 32 6.24 10.13 -3.20
CA ALA A 32 6.98 11.37 -3.04
C ALA A 32 7.08 12.20 -4.32
N ALA A 33 7.01 11.54 -5.49
CA ALA A 33 7.00 12.20 -6.79
C ALA A 33 5.64 12.83 -7.15
N LEU A 34 4.56 12.55 -6.41
CA LEU A 34 3.24 13.06 -6.72
C LEU A 34 3.09 14.54 -6.30
N PRO A 35 2.47 15.38 -7.15
CA PRO A 35 2.10 16.73 -6.74
C PRO A 35 1.03 16.69 -5.64
N THR A 36 1.09 17.64 -4.71
CA THR A 36 0.20 17.67 -3.53
C THR A 36 -1.25 18.05 -3.87
N LYS A 37 -1.48 18.66 -5.05
CA LYS A 37 -2.81 18.95 -5.59
C LYS A 37 -2.87 18.52 -7.06
N PRO A 38 -3.96 17.88 -7.49
CA PRO A 38 -4.27 17.85 -8.90
C PRO A 38 -4.56 19.30 -9.34
N THR A 39 -3.85 19.74 -10.37
CA THR A 39 -4.10 20.99 -11.09
C THR A 39 -5.35 20.90 -11.94
#